data_AF-A0A2E0WPB5-F1
#
_entry.id   AF-A0A2E0WPB5-F1
#
_cell.length_a   1.000
_cell.length_b   1.000
_cell.length_c   1.000
_cell.angle_alpha   90.00
_cell.angle_beta   90.00
_cell.angle_gamma   90.00
#
_symmetry.space_group_name_H-M   'P 1'
#
loop_
_entity.id
_entity.type
_entity.pdbx_description
1 polymer ?
#
loop_
_entity_poly.entity_id
_entity_poly.type
_entity_poly.pdbx_seq_one_letter_code
_entity_poly.pdbx_strand_id
1 'polypeptide(L)'
;MQQDESLETPQMDAADLYREEVITDRRVGSIRVLTPVTAEGATDPGRAVVYVGQAQLMTPAGALPLNFEIPAASLAEAVDKFSEATEQAVERTMQELEEMRREAASSIVIPKAGGEGMGGPGGGLGGGMPGGGFQLP
;
A
#
# COMPACT_ATOMS: atom_id res chain seq x y z
N MET A 1 34.26 -17.25 -4.28
CA MET A 1 33.52 -18.08 -3.31
C MET A 1 32.11 -17.56 -3.31
N GLN A 2 31.23 -18.23 -4.09
CA GLN A 2 29.81 -17.91 -4.12
C GLN A 2 29.24 -18.19 -2.72
N GLN A 3 28.48 -17.24 -2.18
CA GLN A 3 27.54 -17.53 -1.11
C GLN A 3 26.37 -18.24 -1.80
N ASP A 4 26.30 -19.56 -1.64
CA ASP A 4 25.06 -20.31 -1.79
C ASP A 4 24.08 -19.77 -0.74
N GLU A 5 23.33 -18.73 -1.12
CA GLU A 5 22.05 -18.44 -0.49
C GLU A 5 21.19 -19.69 -0.73
N SER A 6 21.11 -20.56 0.27
CA SER A 6 20.23 -21.69 0.29
C SER A 6 18.81 -21.16 0.09
N LEU A 7 18.32 -21.28 -1.14
CA LEU A 7 16.92 -21.09 -1.47
C LEU A 7 16.14 -22.15 -0.70
N GLU A 8 15.73 -21.82 0.53
CA GLU A 8 14.80 -22.63 1.30
C GLU A 8 13.58 -22.88 0.41
N THR A 9 13.34 -24.15 0.09
CA THR A 9 12.24 -24.52 -0.78
C THR A 9 10.95 -24.22 -0.03
N PRO A 10 10.04 -23.40 -0.57
CA PRO A 10 8.80 -23.07 0.12
C PRO A 10 7.99 -24.35 0.37
N GLN A 11 7.75 -24.66 1.64
CA GLN A 11 6.98 -25.82 2.08
C GLN A 11 5.60 -25.40 2.56
N MET A 12 4.56 -26.13 2.16
CA MET A 12 3.21 -25.90 2.67
C MET A 12 3.09 -26.38 4.12
N ASP A 13 2.34 -25.66 4.94
CA ASP A 13 1.93 -26.12 6.25
C ASP A 13 0.68 -26.99 6.15
N ALA A 14 0.84 -28.30 6.32
CA ALA A 14 -0.26 -29.25 6.28
C ALA A 14 -1.25 -29.09 7.45
N ALA A 15 -0.87 -28.37 8.51
CA ALA A 15 -1.75 -28.07 9.64
C ALA A 15 -2.65 -26.85 9.38
N ASP A 16 -2.26 -25.96 8.45
CA ASP A 16 -2.98 -24.71 8.18
C ASP A 16 -3.58 -24.64 6.77
N LEU A 17 -4.22 -25.75 6.37
CA LEU A 17 -4.90 -25.82 5.08
C LEU A 17 -6.32 -25.25 5.17
N TYR A 18 -6.72 -24.53 4.12
CA TYR A 18 -8.08 -24.03 3.91
C TYR A 18 -8.56 -24.39 2.51
N ARG A 19 -9.84 -24.74 2.42
CA ARG A 19 -10.60 -24.75 1.17
C ARG A 19 -11.18 -23.36 0.95
N GLU A 20 -10.88 -22.79 -0.20
CA GLU A 20 -11.40 -21.49 -0.62
C GLU A 20 -12.63 -21.65 -1.52
N GLU A 21 -13.73 -20.97 -1.19
CA GLU A 21 -14.92 -20.83 -2.02
C GLU A 21 -15.23 -19.34 -2.23
N VAL A 22 -15.64 -18.94 -3.43
CA VAL A 22 -15.99 -17.55 -3.74
C VAL A 22 -17.47 -17.45 -4.08
N ILE A 23 -18.18 -16.61 -3.32
CA ILE A 23 -19.62 -16.36 -3.43
C ILE A 23 -19.80 -14.92 -3.86
N THR A 24 -20.57 -14.67 -4.91
CA THR A 24 -20.77 -13.31 -5.44
C THR A 24 -22.21 -13.08 -5.86
N ASP A 25 -22.67 -11.85 -5.67
CA ASP A 25 -23.96 -11.38 -6.18
C ASP A 25 -23.83 -10.67 -7.55
N ARG A 26 -22.60 -10.60 -8.10
CA ARG A 26 -22.21 -9.94 -9.36
C ARG A 26 -22.58 -8.45 -9.45
N ARG A 27 -22.89 -7.80 -8.34
CA ARG A 27 -23.31 -6.39 -8.32
C ARG A 27 -22.55 -5.60 -7.27
N VAL A 28 -22.58 -6.08 -6.03
CA VAL A 28 -22.01 -5.39 -4.87
C VAL A 28 -20.59 -5.88 -4.60
N GLY A 29 -20.36 -7.19 -4.63
CA GLY A 29 -19.03 -7.73 -4.34
C GLY A 29 -18.97 -9.25 -4.31
N SER A 30 -17.92 -9.76 -3.69
CA SER A 30 -17.73 -11.20 -3.45
C SER A 30 -17.25 -11.47 -2.04
N ILE A 31 -17.73 -12.57 -1.46
CA ILE A 31 -17.27 -13.12 -0.19
C ILE A 31 -16.49 -14.39 -0.49
N ARG A 32 -15.27 -14.45 0.03
CA ARG A 32 -14.42 -15.62 0.03
C ARG A 32 -14.60 -16.34 1.36
N VAL A 33 -15.00 -17.59 1.30
CA VAL A 33 -15.19 -18.47 2.45
C VAL A 33 -13.97 -19.38 2.53
N LEU A 34 -13.23 -19.27 3.63
CA LEU A 34 -12.09 -20.10 3.94
C LEU A 34 -12.53 -21.14 4.96
N THR A 35 -12.82 -22.35 4.48
CA THR A 35 -13.19 -23.47 5.33
C THR A 35 -11.92 -24.24 5.70
N PRO A 36 -11.55 -24.33 6.97
CA PRO A 36 -10.37 -25.08 7.38
C PRO A 36 -10.52 -26.56 7.01
N VAL A 37 -9.43 -27.15 6.52
CA VAL A 37 -9.38 -28.56 6.14
C VAL A 37 -8.16 -29.26 6.72
N THR A 38 -8.25 -30.58 6.90
CA THR A 38 -7.12 -31.43 7.28
C THR A 38 -6.20 -31.68 6.09
N ALA A 39 -5.04 -32.30 6.33
CA ALA A 39 -4.12 -32.74 5.28
C ALA A 39 -4.76 -33.68 4.25
N GLU A 40 -5.80 -34.41 4.67
CA GLU A 40 -6.60 -35.31 3.84
C GLU A 40 -7.71 -34.58 3.07
N GLY A 41 -7.87 -33.26 3.27
CA GLY A 41 -8.86 -32.42 2.60
C GLY A 41 -10.27 -32.47 3.20
N ALA A 42 -10.45 -33.15 4.34
CA ALA A 42 -11.72 -33.15 5.07
C ALA A 42 -11.92 -31.84 5.84
N THR A 43 -13.16 -31.40 6.03
CA THR A 43 -13.45 -30.22 6.85
C THR A 43 -12.97 -30.43 8.29
N ASP A 44 -12.26 -29.45 8.82
CA ASP A 44 -11.77 -29.44 10.19
C ASP A 44 -12.72 -28.64 11.10
N PRO A 45 -13.57 -29.29 11.90
CA PRO A 45 -14.52 -28.60 12.78
C PRO A 45 -13.85 -27.96 14.01
N GLY A 46 -12.55 -28.21 14.25
CA GLY A 46 -11.80 -27.61 15.35
C GLY A 46 -11.41 -26.15 15.10
N ARG A 47 -11.47 -25.70 13.84
CA ARG A 47 -11.17 -24.33 13.43
C ARG A 47 -12.41 -23.65 12.86
N ALA A 48 -12.52 -22.35 13.09
CA ALA A 48 -13.64 -21.56 12.58
C ALA A 48 -13.48 -21.29 11.08
N VAL A 49 -14.62 -21.23 10.38
CA VAL A 49 -14.67 -20.74 8.99
C VAL A 49 -14.40 -19.24 9.00
N VAL A 50 -13.52 -18.78 8.11
CA VAL A 50 -13.20 -17.36 7.95
C VAL A 50 -13.91 -16.82 6.72
N TYR A 51 -14.54 -15.65 6.86
CA TYR A 51 -15.21 -14.95 5.77
C TYR A 51 -14.41 -13.71 5.42
N VAL A 52 -14.05 -13.57 4.15
CA VAL A 52 -13.30 -12.42 3.65
C VAL A 52 -14.12 -11.72 2.57
N GLY A 53 -14.48 -10.47 2.80
CA GLY A 53 -15.11 -9.61 1.81
C GLY A 53 -14.08 -9.08 0.82
N GLN A 54 -14.48 -9.03 -0.44
CA GLN A 54 -13.71 -8.41 -1.52
C GLN A 54 -14.57 -7.34 -2.20
N ALA A 55 -14.05 -6.12 -2.24
CA ALA A 55 -14.67 -4.96 -2.87
C ALA A 55 -13.63 -4.18 -3.69
N GLN A 56 -14.10 -3.21 -4.47
CA GLN A 56 -13.24 -2.33 -5.26
C GLN A 56 -13.54 -0.88 -4.90
N LEU A 57 -12.51 -0.15 -4.45
CA LEU A 57 -12.59 1.28 -4.17
C LEU A 57 -12.03 2.06 -5.36
N MET A 58 -12.84 2.92 -5.97
CA MET A 58 -12.36 3.82 -7.01
C MET A 58 -11.68 5.02 -6.38
N THR A 59 -10.37 5.11 -6.59
CA THR A 59 -9.55 6.27 -6.19
C THR A 59 -9.17 7.08 -7.43
N PRO A 60 -8.71 8.35 -7.28
CA PRO A 60 -8.18 9.11 -8.41
C PRO A 60 -7.00 8.44 -9.14
N ALA A 61 -6.27 7.54 -8.46
CA ALA A 61 -5.14 6.79 -9.02
C ALA A 61 -5.56 5.47 -9.69
N GLY A 62 -6.84 5.10 -9.63
CA GLY A 62 -7.38 3.86 -10.19
C GLY A 62 -8.21 3.05 -9.19
N ALA A 63 -8.64 1.87 -9.62
CA ALA A 63 -9.36 0.91 -8.78
C ALA A 63 -8.39 0.25 -7.80
N LEU A 64 -8.65 0.41 -6.51
CA LEU A 64 -7.91 -0.20 -5.42
C LEU A 64 -8.72 -1.40 -4.89
N PRO A 65 -8.21 -2.63 -4.98
CA PRO A 65 -8.89 -3.78 -4.38
C PRO A 65 -8.86 -3.67 -2.86
N LEU A 66 -10.02 -3.87 -2.24
CA LEU A 66 -10.19 -3.94 -0.80
C LEU A 66 -10.51 -5.38 -0.40
N ASN A 67 -9.68 -5.95 0.47
CA ASN A 67 -9.95 -7.22 1.12
C ASN A 67 -10.08 -6.96 2.61
N PHE A 68 -11.15 -7.44 3.22
CA PHE A 68 -11.40 -7.26 4.65
C PHE A 68 -12.02 -8.52 5.23
N GLU A 69 -11.71 -8.81 6.49
CA GLU A 69 -12.33 -9.93 7.20
C GLU A 69 -13.73 -9.52 7.68
N ILE A 70 -14.69 -10.44 7.54
CA ILE A 70 -16.06 -10.27 8.00
C ILE A 70 -16.24 -11.15 9.24
N PRO A 71 -16.37 -10.55 10.45
CA PRO A 71 -16.54 -11.32 11.68
C PRO A 71 -17.94 -11.93 11.72
N ALA A 72 -18.09 -13.13 11.17
CA ALA A 72 -19.36 -13.85 11.03
C ALA A 72 -19.19 -15.36 11.30
N ALA A 73 -20.23 -16.00 11.84
CA ALA A 73 -20.27 -17.44 12.07
C ALA A 73 -20.97 -18.21 10.94
N SER A 74 -21.64 -17.52 10.02
CA SER A 74 -22.36 -18.11 8.89
C SER A 74 -22.31 -17.22 7.65
N LEU A 75 -22.56 -17.81 6.48
CA LEU A 75 -22.65 -17.06 5.24
C LEU A 75 -23.75 -15.97 5.27
N ALA A 76 -24.91 -16.28 5.85
CA ALA A 76 -26.01 -15.31 5.96
C ALA A 76 -25.58 -14.09 6.78
N GLU A 77 -24.96 -14.33 7.93
CA GLU A 77 -24.41 -13.27 8.77
C GLU A 77 -23.28 -12.51 8.07
N ALA A 78 -22.43 -13.18 7.29
CA ALA A 78 -21.38 -12.53 6.52
C ALA A 78 -21.95 -11.60 5.43
N VAL A 79 -23.07 -11.98 4.81
CA VAL A 79 -23.80 -11.13 3.85
C VAL A 79 -24.41 -9.92 4.56
N ASP A 80 -25.06 -10.13 5.71
CA ASP A 80 -25.68 -9.04 6.48
C ASP A 80 -24.65 -8.01 6.97
N LYS A 81 -23.47 -8.48 7.38
CA LYS A 81 -22.35 -7.64 7.86
C LYS A 81 -21.47 -7.07 6.75
N PHE A 82 -21.67 -7.48 5.49
CA PHE A 82 -20.78 -7.10 4.39
C PHE A 82 -20.68 -5.59 4.21
N SER A 83 -21.82 -4.90 4.22
CA SER A 83 -21.87 -3.44 4.02
C SER A 83 -21.12 -2.68 5.11
N GLU A 84 -21.37 -3.02 6.38
CA GLU A 84 -20.69 -2.41 7.52
C GLU A 84 -19.17 -2.65 7.47
N ALA A 85 -18.75 -3.89 7.20
CA ALA A 85 -17.33 -4.24 7.09
C ALA A 85 -16.67 -3.54 5.89
N THR A 86 -17.40 -3.33 4.79
CA THR A 86 -16.91 -2.57 3.63
C THR A 86 -16.68 -1.11 3.99
N GLU A 87 -17.61 -0.45 4.68
CA GLU A 87 -17.48 0.95 5.09
C GLU A 87 -16.26 1.16 6.00
N GLN A 88 -16.07 0.27 6.99
CA GLN A 88 -14.89 0.30 7.87
C GLN A 88 -13.59 0.09 7.09
N ALA A 89 -13.57 -0.84 6.13
CA ALA A 89 -12.41 -1.08 5.29
C ALA A 89 -12.08 0.13 4.40
N VAL A 90 -13.10 0.76 3.82
CA VAL A 90 -12.95 1.97 3.00
C VAL A 90 -12.40 3.13 3.84
N GLU A 91 -12.95 3.36 5.04
CA GLU A 91 -12.49 4.40 5.94
C GLU A 91 -11.02 4.21 6.33
N ARG A 92 -10.66 2.98 6.75
CA ARG A 92 -9.28 2.64 7.09
C ARG A 92 -8.33 2.88 5.91
N THR A 93 -8.68 2.41 4.72
CA THR A 93 -7.82 2.59 3.54
C THR A 93 -7.71 4.06 3.14
N MET A 94 -8.76 4.86 3.28
CA MET A 94 -8.70 6.31 3.05
C MET A 94 -7.75 7.01 4.03
N GLN A 95 -7.81 6.64 5.32
CA GLN A 95 -6.90 7.16 6.34
C GLN A 95 -5.44 6.82 6.02
N GLU A 96 -5.14 5.55 5.70
CA GLU A 96 -3.80 5.09 5.31
C GLU A 96 -3.30 5.83 4.04
N LEU A 97 -4.17 6.08 3.05
CA LEU A 97 -3.84 6.85 1.85
C LEU A 97 -3.52 8.32 2.15
N GLU A 98 -4.22 8.94 3.10
CA GLU A 98 -3.96 10.32 3.51
C GLU A 98 -2.63 10.45 4.26
N GLU A 99 -2.32 9.50 5.13
CA GLU A 99 -1.05 9.42 5.85
C GLU A 99 0.12 9.29 4.88
N MET A 100 0.06 8.36 3.91
CA MET A 100 1.09 8.22 2.88
C MET A 100 1.29 9.49 2.05
N ARG A 101 0.21 10.21 1.73
CA ARG A 101 0.31 11.50 1.01
C ARG A 101 1.04 12.56 1.84
N ARG A 102 0.80 12.59 3.15
CA ARG A 102 1.48 13.51 4.07
C ARG A 102 2.96 13.18 4.17
N GLU A 103 3.33 11.91 4.29
CA GLU A 103 4.73 11.46 4.30
C GLU A 103 5.43 11.86 2.99
N ALA A 104 4.83 11.56 1.84
CA ALA A 104 5.37 11.92 0.54
C ALA A 104 5.54 13.44 0.34
N ALA A 105 4.58 14.25 0.81
CA ALA A 105 4.67 15.71 0.75
C ALA A 105 5.71 16.28 1.72
N SER A 106 5.89 15.66 2.89
CA SER A 106 6.87 16.07 3.90
C SER A 106 8.32 15.76 3.50
N SER A 107 8.53 14.72 2.67
CA SER A 107 9.85 14.32 2.17
C SER A 107 10.49 15.29 1.15
N ILE A 108 9.78 16.35 0.75
CA ILE A 108 10.26 17.35 -0.23
C ILE A 108 10.93 18.57 0.43
N VAL A 109 10.88 18.72 1.77
CA VAL A 109 11.59 19.81 2.45
C VAL A 109 13.01 19.38 2.81
N ILE A 110 13.90 19.40 1.81
CA ILE A 110 15.33 19.59 2.07
C ILE A 110 15.52 21.09 2.33
N PRO A 111 15.91 21.54 3.53
CA PRO A 111 16.34 22.92 3.70
C PRO A 111 17.67 23.11 2.95
N LYS A 112 17.60 23.49 1.67
CA LYS A 112 18.68 24.27 1.07
C LYS A 112 18.48 25.72 1.47
N ALA A 113 18.84 26.01 2.72
CA ALA A 113 19.08 27.37 3.18
C ALA A 113 20.43 27.43 3.88
N GLY A 114 21.49 27.56 3.07
CA GLY A 114 22.67 28.34 3.43
C GLY A 114 23.79 27.62 4.16
N GLY A 115 24.39 26.62 3.54
CA GLY A 115 25.69 26.07 3.93
C GLY A 115 26.61 25.88 2.74
N GLU A 116 27.02 26.96 2.07
CA GLU A 116 28.16 26.96 1.15
C GLU A 116 29.14 28.03 1.61
N GLY A 117 30.21 27.59 2.27
CA GLY A 117 31.38 28.40 2.51
C GLY A 117 32.25 28.54 1.26
N MET A 118 33.09 29.57 1.29
CA MET A 118 34.32 29.74 0.51
C MET A 118 34.22 30.17 -0.97
N GLY A 119 34.58 31.44 -1.23
CA GLY A 119 35.37 31.82 -2.41
C GLY A 119 34.93 33.07 -3.17
N GLY A 120 35.46 34.24 -2.81
CA GLY A 120 35.53 35.40 -3.71
C GLY A 120 35.56 36.78 -3.01
N PRO A 121 36.69 37.51 -3.01
CA PRO A 121 36.73 38.89 -2.53
C PRO A 121 36.14 39.80 -3.60
N GLY A 122 34.99 40.42 -3.33
CA GLY A 122 34.31 41.24 -4.34
C GLY A 122 33.21 42.11 -3.76
N GLY A 123 33.43 42.69 -2.58
CA GLY A 123 32.56 43.71 -2.02
C GLY A 123 33.04 45.11 -2.42
N GLY A 124 32.31 45.74 -3.33
CA GLY A 124 32.02 47.18 -3.30
C GLY A 124 33.11 48.19 -3.70
N LEU A 125 32.72 49.02 -4.67
CA LEU A 125 32.97 50.48 -4.71
C LEU A 125 34.41 50.96 -4.95
N GLY A 126 34.68 51.41 -6.19
CA GLY A 126 35.65 52.49 -6.39
C GLY A 126 36.40 52.49 -7.72
N GLY A 127 35.98 53.37 -8.62
CA GLY A 127 36.92 54.10 -9.50
C GLY A 127 37.27 53.49 -10.85
N GLY A 128 36.93 54.22 -11.92
CA GLY A 128 37.73 54.25 -13.16
C GLY A 128 37.04 53.72 -14.42
N MET A 129 36.39 54.60 -15.17
CA MET A 129 36.56 54.64 -16.64
C MET A 129 38.08 54.81 -16.95
N PRO A 130 38.64 54.41 -18.12
CA PRO A 130 38.01 54.47 -19.44
C PRO A 130 38.42 53.37 -20.48
N GLY A 131 37.59 53.23 -21.51
CA GLY A 131 38.11 53.24 -22.90
C GLY A 131 38.39 51.92 -23.61
N GLY A 132 37.79 51.79 -24.80
CA GLY A 132 38.53 51.33 -25.98
C GLY A 132 38.00 50.10 -26.72
N GLY A 133 37.44 50.32 -27.92
CA GLY A 133 37.33 49.33 -29.02
C GLY A 133 36.01 48.56 -29.06
N PHE A 134 35.09 48.81 -30.00
CA PHE A 134 35.04 48.24 -31.37
C PHE A 134 35.10 46.71 -31.38
N GLN A 135 34.31 45.92 -32.12
CA GLN A 135 33.03 45.98 -32.86
C GLN A 135 32.77 44.49 -33.23
N LEU A 136 31.50 44.09 -33.30
CA LEU A 136 30.94 42.85 -33.91
C LEU A 136 31.54 42.46 -35.28
N PRO A 137 31.26 41.27 -35.86
CA PRO A 137 30.22 40.27 -35.51
C PRO A 137 30.70 38.86 -35.15
#